data_AF-A0A452Y980-F1
#
_entry.id   AF-A0A452Y980-F1
#
_cell.length_a   1.000
_cell.length_b   1.000
_cell.length_c   1.000
_cell.angle_alpha   90.00
_cell.angle_beta   90.00
_cell.angle_gamma   90.00
#
_symmetry.space_group_name_H-M   'P 1'
#
loop_
_entity.id
_entity.type
_entity.pdbx_description
1 polymer ?
#
loop_
_entity_poly.entity_id
_entity_poly.type
_entity_poly.pdbx_seq_one_letter_code
_entity_poly.pdbx_strand_id
1 'polypeptide(L)'
;STYRRRTRPRRSPIFPPEMTTEGLVPITRDYLARYYDKYPLPPIPDGVTALAARLRALSAELAAASPFSPEEEHLEQEASVVPAHKIDENMWKNREQMEEILFLLNKSRRPVALQQKSTPEDAEIVSTLDDCETKLKEMLKKLEQFQLKNADNVFNTVMTYMPQDFRGTLIRQQRERSERNKQAEVDAVVSAGGSIHDRYALLWKQQMDRRVQLAQLGSATGVYKTLVRYLVGVPQVLLDFIRQINDANGPMEVQRERYGPALYTLTKLVLAVRLYLHLSLARFGQKKM
;
A
#
# COMPACT_ATOMS: atom_id res chain seq x y z
N SER A 1 -44.63 44.07 49.79
CA SER A 1 -43.59 44.21 48.75
C SER A 1 -43.12 42.81 48.36
N THR A 2 -43.66 42.26 47.28
CA THR A 2 -43.52 40.86 46.87
C THR A 2 -42.46 40.74 45.79
N TYR A 3 -41.31 40.15 46.14
CA TYR A 3 -40.17 39.95 45.23
C TYR A 3 -40.41 38.70 44.36
N ARG A 4 -40.91 38.88 43.13
CA ARG A 4 -41.01 37.80 42.13
C ARG A 4 -39.63 37.53 41.51
N ARG A 5 -38.99 36.41 41.88
CA ARG A 5 -37.82 35.87 41.17
C ARG A 5 -38.23 35.47 39.75
N ARG A 6 -37.73 36.18 38.74
CA ARG A 6 -37.80 35.77 37.33
C ARG A 6 -36.84 34.59 37.11
N THR A 7 -37.38 33.39 36.96
CA THR A 7 -36.64 32.24 36.44
C THR A 7 -36.33 32.48 34.96
N ARG A 8 -35.04 32.60 34.62
CA ARG A 8 -34.59 32.58 33.22
C ARG A 8 -34.95 31.21 32.61
N PRO A 9 -35.45 31.15 31.35
CA PRO A 9 -35.59 29.87 30.67
C PRO A 9 -34.20 29.25 30.53
N ARG A 10 -34.04 27.97 30.91
CA ARG A 10 -32.87 27.18 30.54
C ARG A 10 -32.74 27.25 29.03
N ARG A 11 -31.64 27.82 28.53
CA ARG A 11 -31.26 27.65 27.12
C ARG A 11 -31.13 26.15 26.90
N SER A 12 -32.01 25.61 26.06
CA SER A 12 -31.83 24.29 25.47
C SER A 12 -30.42 24.24 24.89
N PRO A 13 -29.68 23.12 25.04
CA PRO A 13 -28.45 22.94 24.28
C PRO A 13 -28.82 23.15 22.81
N ILE A 14 -28.14 24.10 22.15
CA ILE A 14 -28.23 24.27 20.70
C ILE A 14 -27.60 23.00 20.14
N PHE A 15 -28.42 21.99 19.88
CA PHE A 15 -27.99 20.83 19.10
C PHE A 15 -27.67 21.34 17.69
N PRO A 16 -26.51 20.98 17.11
CA PRO A 16 -26.26 21.27 15.70
C PRO A 16 -27.32 20.56 14.84
N PRO A 17 -27.64 21.10 13.65
CA PRO A 17 -28.60 20.47 12.76
C PRO A 17 -28.16 19.03 12.46
N GLU A 18 -29.12 18.11 12.45
CA GLU A 18 -28.93 16.75 11.96
C GLU A 18 -28.22 16.83 10.60
N MET A 19 -27.02 16.25 10.49
CA MET A 19 -26.38 16.11 9.20
C MET A 19 -27.30 15.27 8.32
N THR A 20 -27.67 15.80 7.16
CA THR A 20 -28.55 15.12 6.22
C THR A 20 -27.85 13.85 5.73
N THR A 21 -28.28 12.71 6.27
CA THR A 21 -27.93 11.37 5.79
C THR A 21 -28.75 10.98 4.56
N GLU A 22 -29.60 11.91 4.07
CA GLU A 22 -30.42 11.76 2.87
C GLU A 22 -29.54 11.41 1.66
N GLY A 23 -29.78 10.23 1.09
CA GLY A 23 -29.11 9.75 -0.12
C GLY A 23 -27.96 8.78 0.09
N LEU A 24 -27.53 8.49 1.33
CA LEU A 24 -26.50 7.49 1.57
C LEU A 24 -27.08 6.06 1.48
N VAL A 25 -26.57 5.29 0.52
CA VAL A 25 -26.96 3.89 0.29
C VAL A 25 -25.92 2.92 0.87
N PRO A 26 -26.33 1.69 1.23
CA PRO A 26 -25.39 0.65 1.65
C PRO A 26 -24.31 0.39 0.59
N ILE A 27 -23.04 0.33 1.03
CA ILE A 27 -21.90 0.00 0.16
C ILE A 27 -21.84 -1.53 0.03
N THR A 28 -22.70 -2.09 -0.83
CA THR A 28 -22.74 -3.53 -1.14
C THR A 28 -21.80 -3.89 -2.29
N ARG A 29 -21.63 -5.20 -2.53
CA ARG A 29 -20.93 -5.70 -3.73
C ARG A 29 -21.57 -5.17 -5.02
N ASP A 30 -22.89 -5.25 -5.15
CA ASP A 30 -23.61 -4.77 -6.34
C ASP A 30 -23.43 -3.27 -6.56
N TYR A 31 -23.46 -2.49 -5.48
CA TYR A 31 -23.22 -1.05 -5.55
C TYR A 31 -21.80 -0.76 -6.08
N LEU A 32 -20.80 -1.43 -5.51
CA LEU A 32 -19.40 -1.26 -5.94
C LEU A 32 -19.17 -1.78 -7.36
N ALA A 33 -19.83 -2.85 -7.79
CA ALA A 33 -19.73 -3.36 -9.15
C ALA A 33 -20.18 -2.30 -10.18
N ARG A 34 -21.37 -1.73 -9.97
CA ARG A 34 -21.90 -0.64 -10.80
C ARG A 34 -21.03 0.62 -10.73
N TYR A 35 -20.45 0.91 -9.56
CA TYR A 35 -19.52 2.02 -9.43
C TYR A 35 -18.27 1.80 -10.27
N TYR A 36 -17.65 0.62 -10.18
CA TYR A 36 -16.44 0.29 -10.92
C TYR A 36 -16.66 0.10 -12.42
N ASP A 37 -17.90 -0.10 -12.91
CA ASP A 37 -18.20 -0.14 -14.35
C ASP A 37 -17.83 1.15 -15.07
N LYS A 38 -17.77 2.26 -14.32
CA LYS A 38 -17.33 3.57 -14.82
C LYS A 38 -15.80 3.69 -14.94
N TYR A 39 -15.06 2.72 -14.38
CA TYR A 39 -13.60 2.74 -14.28
C TYR A 39 -13.01 1.42 -14.83
N PRO A 40 -13.15 1.17 -16.14
CA PRO A 40 -12.54 -0.02 -16.76
C PRO A 40 -11.02 0.04 -16.63
N LEU A 41 -10.40 -1.11 -16.39
CA LEU A 41 -8.95 -1.27 -16.44
C LEU A 41 -8.59 -1.83 -17.82
N PRO A 42 -7.76 -1.13 -18.61
CA PRO A 42 -7.21 -1.70 -19.83
C PRO A 42 -6.46 -3.00 -19.53
N PRO A 43 -6.54 -4.02 -20.41
CA PRO A 43 -5.78 -5.24 -20.21
C PRO A 43 -4.29 -4.94 -20.14
N ILE A 44 -3.57 -5.71 -19.32
CA ILE A 44 -2.11 -5.67 -19.33
C ILE A 44 -1.60 -6.15 -20.70
N PRO A 45 -0.44 -5.67 -21.17
CA PRO A 45 0.13 -6.16 -22.42
C PRO A 45 0.37 -7.67 -22.41
N ASP A 46 0.03 -8.35 -23.51
CA ASP A 46 0.09 -9.83 -23.62
C ASP A 46 1.47 -10.41 -23.29
N GLY A 47 2.53 -9.67 -23.60
CA GLY A 47 3.91 -10.09 -23.36
C GLY A 47 4.34 -10.14 -21.89
N VAL A 48 3.57 -9.60 -20.95
CA VAL A 48 3.98 -9.51 -19.52
C VAL A 48 4.15 -10.89 -18.90
N THR A 49 3.18 -11.78 -19.09
CA THR A 49 3.24 -13.14 -18.54
C THR A 49 4.38 -13.94 -19.17
N ALA A 50 4.55 -13.82 -20.49
CA ALA A 50 5.63 -14.48 -21.22
C ALA A 50 7.01 -13.96 -20.78
N LEU A 51 7.14 -12.65 -20.53
CA LEU A 51 8.37 -12.04 -20.02
C LEU A 51 8.71 -12.56 -18.62
N ALA A 52 7.74 -12.60 -17.71
CA ALA A 52 7.94 -13.15 -16.37
C ALA A 52 8.40 -14.62 -16.43
N ALA A 53 7.75 -15.44 -17.27
CA ALA A 53 8.14 -16.83 -17.47
C ALA A 53 9.55 -16.97 -18.06
N ARG A 54 9.91 -16.12 -19.04
CA ARG A 54 11.25 -16.10 -19.63
C ARG A 54 12.33 -15.74 -18.60
N LEU A 55 12.08 -14.73 -17.77
CA LEU A 55 13.01 -14.35 -16.69
C LEU A 55 13.21 -15.49 -15.70
N ARG A 56 12.13 -16.21 -15.33
CA ARG A 56 12.22 -17.40 -14.46
C ARG A 56 13.01 -18.54 -15.11
N ALA A 57 12.83 -18.78 -16.41
CA ALA A 57 13.61 -19.78 -17.14
C ALA A 57 15.10 -19.42 -17.15
N LEU A 58 15.45 -18.16 -17.43
CA LEU A 58 16.83 -17.69 -17.38
C LEU A 58 17.44 -17.80 -15.97
N SER A 59 16.67 -17.49 -14.92
CA SER A 59 17.10 -17.71 -13.54
C SER A 59 17.40 -19.19 -13.25
N ALA A 60 16.58 -20.11 -13.76
CA ALA A 60 16.80 -21.55 -13.60
C ALA A 60 18.06 -22.02 -14.36
N GLU A 61 18.32 -21.50 -15.55
CA GLU A 61 19.56 -21.77 -16.30
C GLU A 61 20.81 -21.29 -15.53
N LEU A 62 20.75 -20.09 -14.94
CA LEU A 62 21.83 -19.57 -14.08
C LEU A 62 22.05 -20.45 -12.84
N ALA A 63 20.97 -20.93 -12.23
CA ALA A 63 21.02 -21.82 -11.07
C ALA A 63 21.59 -23.21 -11.41
N ALA A 64 21.29 -23.72 -12.61
CA ALA A 64 21.86 -24.99 -13.09
C ALA A 64 23.38 -24.89 -13.30
N ALA A 65 23.88 -23.72 -13.72
CA ALA A 65 25.31 -23.48 -13.88
C ALA A 65 26.03 -23.25 -12.53
N SER A 66 25.34 -22.68 -11.55
CA SER A 66 25.87 -22.46 -10.20
C SER A 66 24.71 -22.47 -9.20
N PRO A 67 24.65 -23.49 -8.31
CA PRO A 67 23.55 -23.67 -7.37
C PRO A 67 23.30 -22.44 -6.51
N PHE A 68 22.05 -22.28 -6.05
CA PHE A 68 21.67 -21.20 -5.16
C PHE A 68 22.46 -21.26 -3.84
N SER A 69 22.90 -20.09 -3.39
CA SER A 69 23.25 -19.86 -1.99
C SER A 69 21.97 -19.83 -1.12
N PRO A 70 22.07 -19.95 0.21
CA PRO A 70 20.90 -19.89 1.10
C PRO A 70 20.07 -18.61 0.96
N GLU A 71 20.70 -17.48 0.65
CA GLU A 71 20.00 -16.21 0.38
C GLU A 71 19.23 -16.27 -0.95
N GLU A 72 19.86 -16.82 -2.00
CA GLU A 72 19.24 -16.99 -3.31
C GLU A 72 18.07 -17.99 -3.27
N GLU A 73 18.15 -19.03 -2.42
CA GLU A 73 17.02 -19.94 -2.19
C GLU A 73 15.81 -19.22 -1.61
N HIS A 74 16.02 -18.27 -0.69
CA HIS A 74 14.92 -17.48 -0.14
C HIS A 74 14.27 -16.58 -1.20
N LEU A 75 15.09 -15.95 -2.06
CA LEU A 75 14.59 -15.14 -3.18
C LEU A 75 13.82 -15.99 -4.20
N GLU A 76 14.27 -17.22 -4.47
CA GLU A 76 13.58 -18.16 -5.35
C GLU A 76 12.23 -18.59 -4.78
N GLN A 77 12.18 -18.89 -3.47
CA GLN A 77 10.95 -19.20 -2.77
C GLN A 77 9.98 -18.01 -2.86
N GLU A 78 10.46 -16.80 -2.55
CA GLU A 78 9.67 -15.57 -2.63
C GLU A 78 9.11 -15.33 -4.04
N ALA A 79 9.93 -15.53 -5.08
CA ALA A 79 9.51 -15.38 -6.47
C ALA A 79 8.53 -16.47 -6.96
N SER A 80 8.44 -17.58 -6.23
CA SER A 80 7.54 -18.70 -6.53
C SER A 80 6.20 -18.62 -5.79
N VAL A 81 6.09 -17.76 -4.77
CA VAL A 81 4.86 -17.57 -4.00
C VAL A 81 3.77 -16.94 -4.87
N VAL A 82 2.54 -17.43 -4.70
CA VAL A 82 1.36 -16.81 -5.31
C VAL A 82 1.17 -15.43 -4.69
N PRO A 83 1.08 -14.35 -5.51
CA PRO A 83 0.86 -13.01 -4.99
C PRO A 83 -0.36 -12.97 -4.06
N ALA A 84 -0.26 -12.17 -2.99
CA ALA A 84 -1.33 -12.04 -2.01
C ALA A 84 -2.66 -11.67 -2.68
N HIS A 85 -3.78 -12.03 -2.07
CA HIS A 85 -5.08 -11.67 -2.65
C HIS A 85 -5.42 -10.18 -2.45
N LYS A 86 -4.92 -9.57 -1.36
CA LYS A 86 -5.22 -8.17 -1.02
C LYS A 86 -4.47 -7.19 -1.94
N ILE A 87 -5.20 -6.26 -2.54
CA ILE A 87 -4.64 -5.22 -3.45
C ILE A 87 -3.53 -4.41 -2.77
N ASP A 88 -3.77 -3.96 -1.53
CA ASP A 88 -2.81 -3.12 -0.82
C ASP A 88 -1.54 -3.87 -0.43
N GLU A 89 -1.66 -5.15 -0.09
CA GLU A 89 -0.52 -6.03 0.16
C GLU A 89 0.36 -6.15 -1.09
N ASN A 90 -0.25 -6.34 -2.26
CA ASN A 90 0.51 -6.34 -3.52
C ASN A 90 1.13 -4.99 -3.81
N MET A 91 0.44 -3.87 -3.56
CA MET A 91 1.04 -2.55 -3.78
C MET A 91 2.28 -2.35 -2.90
N TRP A 92 2.21 -2.74 -1.62
CA TRP A 92 3.37 -2.72 -0.73
C TRP A 92 4.47 -3.66 -1.20
N LYS A 93 4.11 -4.88 -1.65
CA LYS A 93 5.08 -5.82 -2.20
C LYS A 93 5.78 -5.28 -3.43
N ASN A 94 5.05 -4.70 -4.38
CA ASN A 94 5.64 -4.10 -5.57
C ASN A 94 6.62 -2.97 -5.22
N ARG A 95 6.28 -2.11 -4.26
CA ARG A 95 7.19 -1.06 -3.79
C ARG A 95 8.46 -1.63 -3.17
N GLU A 96 8.34 -2.62 -2.29
CA GLU A 96 9.47 -3.34 -1.71
C GLU A 96 10.38 -3.89 -2.80
N GLN A 97 9.83 -4.66 -3.74
CA GLN A 97 10.63 -5.28 -4.81
C GLN A 97 11.25 -4.25 -5.76
N MET A 98 10.57 -3.13 -6.04
CA MET A 98 11.15 -2.03 -6.82
C MET A 98 12.36 -1.42 -6.10
N GLU A 99 12.28 -1.19 -4.79
CA GLU A 99 13.40 -0.67 -4.01
C GLU A 99 14.56 -1.65 -3.89
N GLU A 100 14.27 -2.94 -3.73
CA GLU A 100 15.27 -4.01 -3.77
C GLU A 100 15.99 -4.06 -5.14
N ILE A 101 15.25 -3.95 -6.25
CA ILE A 101 15.86 -3.87 -7.58
C ILE A 101 16.72 -2.61 -7.71
N LEU A 102 16.23 -1.45 -7.26
CA LEU A 102 17.01 -0.21 -7.27
C LEU A 102 18.29 -0.31 -6.43
N PHE A 103 18.23 -1.04 -5.32
CA PHE A 103 19.40 -1.34 -4.50
C PHE A 103 20.42 -2.20 -5.25
N LEU A 104 19.98 -3.22 -5.99
CA LEU A 104 20.86 -4.03 -6.86
C LEU A 104 21.45 -3.22 -8.01
N LEU A 105 20.67 -2.30 -8.60
CA LEU A 105 21.09 -1.45 -9.71
C LEU A 105 22.06 -0.33 -9.31
N ASN A 106 22.23 -0.08 -8.01
CA ASN A 106 23.12 0.96 -7.50
C ASN A 106 24.54 0.78 -8.06
N LYS A 107 25.11 1.84 -8.62
CA LYS A 107 26.42 1.85 -9.28
C LYS A 107 27.52 1.25 -8.42
N SER A 108 27.55 1.52 -7.11
CA SER A 108 28.57 1.00 -6.20
C SER A 108 28.47 -0.51 -5.93
N ARG A 109 27.31 -1.12 -6.24
CA ARG A 109 27.02 -2.54 -6.04
C ARG A 109 27.13 -3.39 -7.30
N ARG A 110 27.30 -2.75 -8.46
CA ARG A 110 27.53 -3.48 -9.72
C ARG A 110 28.88 -4.20 -9.67
N PRO A 111 29.05 -5.33 -10.36
CA PRO A 111 30.36 -5.94 -10.56
C PRO A 111 31.41 -4.94 -11.07
N VAL A 112 32.66 -5.06 -10.60
CA VAL A 112 33.74 -4.08 -10.89
C VAL A 112 33.93 -3.85 -12.40
N ALA A 113 33.85 -4.91 -13.22
CA ALA A 113 33.96 -4.80 -14.67
C ALA A 113 32.85 -3.92 -15.29
N LEU A 114 31.62 -3.97 -14.76
CA LEU A 114 30.54 -3.08 -15.20
C LEU A 114 30.75 -1.64 -14.69
N GLN A 115 31.31 -1.46 -13.49
CA GLN A 115 31.65 -0.12 -12.99
C GLN A 115 32.70 0.57 -13.88
N GLN A 116 33.70 -0.20 -14.32
CA GLN A 116 34.80 0.29 -15.15
C GLN A 116 34.47 0.35 -16.64
N LYS A 117 33.35 -0.26 -17.08
CA LYS A 117 32.97 -0.40 -18.49
C LYS A 117 34.12 -0.98 -19.32
N SER A 118 34.68 -2.09 -18.84
CA SER A 118 35.93 -2.66 -19.38
C SER A 118 35.84 -3.09 -20.86
N THR A 119 34.63 -3.29 -21.39
CA THR A 119 34.36 -3.65 -22.79
C THR A 119 33.19 -2.83 -23.36
N PRO A 120 33.05 -2.73 -24.70
CA PRO A 120 31.86 -2.13 -25.32
C PRO A 120 30.55 -2.78 -24.87
N GLU A 121 30.54 -4.11 -24.70
CA GLU A 121 29.39 -4.87 -24.20
C GLU A 121 29.04 -4.47 -22.75
N ASP A 122 30.06 -4.29 -21.89
CA ASP A 122 29.85 -3.80 -20.52
C ASP A 122 29.22 -2.40 -20.51
N ALA A 123 29.59 -1.54 -21.46
CA ALA A 123 29.02 -0.20 -21.60
C ALA A 123 27.54 -0.23 -22.01
N GLU A 124 27.16 -1.14 -22.92
CA GLU A 124 25.77 -1.36 -23.35
C GLU A 124 24.91 -1.91 -22.19
N ILE A 125 25.42 -2.89 -21.46
CA ILE A 125 24.76 -3.44 -20.26
C ILE A 125 24.52 -2.32 -19.25
N VAL A 126 25.54 -1.51 -18.95
CA VAL A 126 25.41 -0.37 -18.02
C VAL A 126 24.35 0.62 -18.48
N SER A 127 24.30 0.96 -19.77
CA SER A 127 23.27 1.85 -20.32
C SER A 127 21.87 1.27 -20.09
N THR A 128 21.69 -0.02 -20.34
CA THR A 128 20.39 -0.70 -20.12
C THR A 128 20.01 -0.72 -18.64
N LEU A 129 20.97 -0.96 -17.73
CA LEU A 129 20.73 -0.92 -16.29
C LEU A 129 20.36 0.50 -15.81
N ASP A 130 20.99 1.54 -16.35
CA ASP A 130 20.68 2.94 -16.03
C ASP A 130 19.26 3.34 -16.51
N ASP A 131 18.85 2.86 -17.69
CA ASP A 131 17.49 3.06 -18.20
C ASP A 131 16.43 2.36 -17.35
N CYS A 132 16.72 1.11 -16.94
CA CYS A 132 15.87 0.36 -16.01
C CYS A 132 15.75 1.06 -14.65
N GLU A 133 16.87 1.55 -14.10
CA GLU A 133 16.89 2.29 -12.84
C GLU A 133 16.03 3.54 -12.92
N THR A 134 16.13 4.30 -14.01
CA THR A 134 15.33 5.51 -14.23
C THR A 134 13.84 5.19 -14.28
N LYS A 135 13.43 4.19 -15.08
CA LYS A 135 12.03 3.77 -15.18
C LYS A 135 11.48 3.28 -13.83
N LEU A 136 12.26 2.51 -13.08
CA LEU A 136 11.84 2.00 -11.77
C LEU A 136 11.67 3.12 -10.74
N LYS A 137 12.58 4.11 -10.70
CA LYS A 137 12.42 5.30 -9.83
C LYS A 137 11.14 6.06 -10.13
N GLU A 138 10.84 6.27 -11.42
CA GLU A 138 9.61 6.94 -11.83
C GLU A 138 8.36 6.16 -11.44
N MET A 139 8.36 4.84 -11.65
CA MET A 139 7.24 3.97 -11.28
C MET A 139 7.02 3.92 -9.77
N LEU A 140 8.09 3.75 -8.99
CA LEU A 140 8.05 3.76 -7.53
C LEU A 140 7.44 5.06 -7.02
N LYS A 141 7.94 6.21 -7.50
CA LYS A 141 7.40 7.54 -7.13
C LYS A 141 5.91 7.68 -7.46
N LYS A 142 5.46 7.20 -8.62
CA LYS A 142 4.04 7.21 -8.99
C LYS A 142 3.19 6.35 -8.04
N LEU A 143 3.69 5.17 -7.67
CA LEU A 143 2.99 4.26 -6.75
C LEU A 143 2.90 4.84 -5.34
N GLU A 144 3.97 5.49 -4.86
CA GLU A 144 3.98 6.21 -3.58
C GLU A 144 2.98 7.36 -3.56
N GLN A 145 3.00 8.20 -4.60
CA GLN A 145 2.06 9.31 -4.74
C GLN A 145 0.61 8.82 -4.80
N PHE A 146 0.36 7.71 -5.51
CA PHE A 146 -0.96 7.11 -5.56
C PHE A 146 -1.45 6.68 -4.17
N GLN A 147 -0.63 5.97 -3.40
CA GLN A 147 -1.01 5.52 -2.05
C GLN A 147 -1.20 6.69 -1.08
N LEU A 148 -0.32 7.69 -1.11
CA LEU A 148 -0.44 8.91 -0.30
C LEU A 148 -1.74 9.66 -0.63
N LYS A 149 -1.98 9.94 -1.91
CA LYS A 149 -3.17 10.67 -2.37
C LYS A 149 -4.45 9.90 -2.04
N ASN A 150 -4.44 8.58 -2.14
CA ASN A 150 -5.58 7.76 -1.78
C ASN A 150 -5.88 7.85 -0.27
N ALA A 151 -4.85 7.80 0.58
CA ALA A 151 -5.01 7.98 2.03
C ALA A 151 -5.58 9.36 2.38
N ASP A 152 -5.10 10.42 1.72
CA ASP A 152 -5.61 11.78 1.92
C ASP A 152 -7.03 11.96 1.38
N ASN A 153 -7.37 11.36 0.24
CA ASN A 153 -8.74 11.38 -0.29
C ASN A 153 -9.72 10.75 0.70
N VAL A 154 -9.40 9.56 1.22
CA VAL A 154 -10.23 8.87 2.22
C VAL A 154 -10.40 9.75 3.47
N PHE A 155 -9.30 10.30 3.98
CA PHE A 155 -9.35 11.18 5.14
C PHE A 155 -10.21 12.42 4.89
N ASN A 156 -10.01 13.10 3.76
CA ASN A 156 -10.75 14.30 3.40
C ASN A 156 -12.25 14.01 3.23
N THR A 157 -12.61 12.88 2.60
CA THR A 157 -14.00 12.42 2.52
C THR A 157 -14.59 12.23 3.92
N VAL A 158 -13.87 11.57 4.84
CA VAL A 158 -14.35 11.44 6.23
C VAL A 158 -14.52 12.82 6.88
N MET A 159 -13.58 13.74 6.68
CA MET A 159 -13.64 15.09 7.23
C MET A 159 -14.83 15.92 6.74
N THR A 160 -15.46 15.57 5.61
CA THR A 160 -16.70 16.23 5.15
C THR A 160 -17.90 15.96 6.06
N TYR A 161 -17.89 14.82 6.76
CA TYR A 161 -18.95 14.43 7.71
C TYR A 161 -18.60 14.79 9.16
N MET A 162 -17.45 15.43 9.40
CA MET A 162 -17.03 15.79 10.76
C MET A 162 -17.57 17.17 11.16
N PRO A 163 -17.89 17.41 12.44
CA PRO A 163 -18.16 18.75 12.94
C PRO A 163 -16.98 19.69 12.65
N GLN A 164 -17.25 20.88 12.10
CA GLN A 164 -16.24 21.91 11.80
C GLN A 164 -15.85 22.75 13.03
N ASP A 165 -16.11 22.22 14.23
CA ASP A 165 -15.73 22.84 15.49
C ASP A 165 -14.43 22.23 16.03
N PHE A 166 -14.12 22.52 17.31
CA PHE A 166 -12.91 22.04 17.98
C PHE A 166 -12.72 20.52 17.89
N ARG A 167 -13.80 19.73 17.76
CA ARG A 167 -13.73 18.26 17.67
C ARG A 167 -13.07 17.82 16.36
N GLY A 168 -13.41 18.45 15.23
CA GLY A 168 -12.79 18.19 13.95
C GLY A 168 -11.29 18.55 13.93
N THR A 169 -10.93 19.63 14.63
CA THR A 169 -9.52 20.03 14.80
C THR A 169 -8.74 19.04 15.66
N LEU A 170 -9.31 18.54 16.77
CA LEU A 170 -8.67 17.53 17.61
C LEU A 170 -8.37 16.23 16.85
N ILE A 171 -9.30 15.79 15.99
CA ILE A 171 -9.13 14.58 15.18
C ILE A 171 -8.03 14.76 14.11
N ARG A 172 -7.96 15.93 13.47
CA ARG A 172 -6.83 16.28 12.58
C ARG A 172 -5.50 16.21 13.31
N GLN A 173 -5.39 16.86 14.47
CA GLN A 173 -4.18 16.86 15.29
C GLN A 173 -3.80 15.44 15.77
N GLN A 174 -4.79 14.62 16.13
CA GLN A 174 -4.56 13.24 16.52
C GLN A 174 -4.00 12.42 15.35
N ARG A 175 -4.56 12.55 14.14
CA ARG A 175 -4.01 11.92 12.93
C ARG A 175 -2.58 12.35 12.69
N GLU A 176 -2.33 13.66 12.63
CA GLU A 176 -0.97 14.19 12.37
C GLU A 176 0.06 13.70 13.37
N ARG A 177 -0.31 13.61 14.66
CA ARG A 177 0.57 13.05 15.70
C ARG A 177 0.80 11.55 15.48
N SER A 178 -0.24 10.79 15.17
CA SER A 178 -0.12 9.35 14.90
C SER A 178 0.75 9.07 13.67
N GLU A 179 0.58 9.83 12.59
CA GLU A 179 1.39 9.66 11.38
C GLU A 179 2.84 10.06 11.61
N ARG A 180 3.10 11.14 12.38
CA ARG A 180 4.47 11.50 12.80
C ARG A 180 5.13 10.41 13.64
N ASN A 181 4.42 9.81 14.59
CA ASN A 181 4.97 8.73 15.41
C ASN A 181 5.31 7.49 14.56
N LYS A 182 4.42 7.11 13.63
CA LYS A 182 4.66 5.98 12.72
C LYS A 182 5.86 6.22 11.80
N GLN A 183 6.02 7.45 11.31
CA GLN A 183 7.18 7.82 10.50
C GLN A 183 8.47 7.74 11.34
N ALA A 184 8.43 8.20 12.60
CA ALA A 184 9.59 8.08 13.49
C ALA A 184 10.00 6.62 13.76
N GLU A 185 9.04 5.69 13.85
CA GLU A 185 9.34 4.25 13.95
C GLU A 185 10.04 3.72 12.69
N VAL A 186 9.59 4.15 11.50
CA VAL A 186 10.23 3.80 10.23
C VAL A 186 11.64 4.36 10.16
N ASP A 187 11.82 5.63 10.51
CA ASP A 187 13.12 6.28 10.52
C ASP A 187 14.07 5.60 11.53
N ALA A 188 13.55 5.15 12.68
CA ALA A 188 14.31 4.39 13.66
C ALA A 188 14.81 3.05 13.08
N VAL A 189 13.96 2.28 12.41
CA VAL A 189 14.36 1.02 11.74
C VAL A 189 15.46 1.28 10.71
N VAL A 190 15.30 2.30 9.87
CA VAL A 190 16.31 2.63 8.84
C VAL A 190 17.62 3.08 9.49
N SER A 191 17.56 3.93 10.51
CA SER A 191 18.74 4.44 11.21
C SER A 191 19.52 3.36 11.97
N ALA A 192 18.82 2.30 12.42
CA ALA A 192 19.42 1.12 13.03
C ALA A 192 20.07 0.14 12.02
N GLY A 193 20.04 0.46 10.72
CA GLY A 193 20.56 -0.41 9.66
C GLY A 193 19.59 -1.53 9.25
N GLY A 194 18.30 -1.38 9.53
CA GLY A 194 17.27 -2.31 9.08
C GLY A 194 17.24 -2.44 7.56
N SER A 195 16.93 -3.64 7.08
CA SER A 195 16.82 -3.94 5.66
C SER A 195 15.61 -3.23 5.01
N ILE A 196 15.58 -3.21 3.68
CA ILE A 196 14.39 -2.74 2.94
C ILE A 196 13.19 -3.61 3.34
N HIS A 197 13.37 -4.93 3.44
CA HIS A 197 12.37 -5.85 3.94
C HIS A 197 11.82 -5.45 5.32
N ASP A 198 12.68 -5.16 6.30
CA ASP A 198 12.26 -4.77 7.66
C ASP A 198 11.37 -3.51 7.65
N ARG A 199 11.74 -2.52 6.83
CA ARG A 199 10.93 -1.31 6.66
C ARG A 199 9.57 -1.62 6.06
N TYR A 200 9.50 -2.44 5.01
CA TYR A 200 8.22 -2.78 4.37
C TYR A 200 7.34 -3.68 5.24
N ALA A 201 7.94 -4.58 6.03
CA ALA A 201 7.24 -5.36 7.04
C ALA A 201 6.60 -4.45 8.11
N LEU A 202 7.31 -3.42 8.59
CA LEU A 202 6.76 -2.44 9.52
C LEU A 202 5.62 -1.61 8.90
N LEU A 203 5.79 -1.12 7.67
CA LEU A 203 4.75 -0.35 6.97
C LEU A 203 3.48 -1.19 6.77
N TRP A 204 3.63 -2.47 6.41
CA TRP A 204 2.52 -3.38 6.30
C TRP A 204 1.83 -3.63 7.65
N LYS A 205 2.61 -3.86 8.70
CA LYS A 205 2.08 -4.00 10.07
C LYS A 205 1.28 -2.77 10.48
N GLN A 206 1.83 -1.57 10.32
CA GLN A 206 1.13 -0.32 10.61
C GLN A 206 -0.17 -0.16 9.80
N GLN A 207 -0.19 -0.63 8.54
CA GLN A 207 -1.39 -0.64 7.72
C GLN A 207 -2.45 -1.63 8.23
N MET A 208 -2.05 -2.81 8.68
CA MET A 208 -2.96 -3.79 9.27
C MET A 208 -3.51 -3.32 10.61
N ASP A 209 -2.68 -2.74 11.46
CA ASP A 209 -3.10 -2.17 12.75
C ASP A 209 -4.18 -1.10 12.56
N ARG A 210 -4.02 -0.22 11.56
CA ARG A 210 -5.06 0.76 11.17
C ARG A 210 -6.37 0.07 10.81
N ARG A 211 -6.32 -1.00 10.00
CA ARG A 211 -7.52 -1.74 9.56
C ARG A 211 -8.20 -2.48 10.71
N VAL A 212 -7.44 -3.05 11.64
CA VAL A 212 -7.98 -3.70 12.83
C VAL A 212 -8.69 -2.68 13.72
N GLN A 213 -8.07 -1.53 13.97
CA GLN A 213 -8.69 -0.45 14.74
C GLN A 213 -9.99 0.04 14.06
N LEU A 214 -9.97 0.24 12.74
CA LEU A 214 -11.17 0.64 11.99
C LEU A 214 -12.29 -0.41 12.09
N ALA A 215 -11.98 -1.68 11.90
CA ALA A 215 -12.97 -2.75 12.03
C ALA A 215 -13.56 -2.82 13.45
N GLN A 216 -12.73 -2.63 14.48
CA GLN A 216 -13.17 -2.55 15.88
C GLN A 216 -14.13 -1.38 16.12
N LEU A 217 -13.94 -0.24 15.46
CA LEU A 217 -14.91 0.88 15.51
C LEU A 217 -16.26 0.47 14.91
N GLY A 218 -16.26 -0.28 13.81
CA GLY A 218 -17.47 -0.80 13.17
C GLY A 218 -18.19 -1.87 14.00
N SER A 219 -17.44 -2.66 14.79
CA SER A 219 -17.98 -3.71 15.66
C SER A 219 -18.29 -3.26 17.08
N ALA A 220 -17.80 -2.10 17.52
CA ALA A 220 -17.99 -1.61 18.88
C ALA A 220 -19.49 -1.52 19.21
N THR A 221 -19.93 -2.29 20.21
CA THR A 221 -21.25 -2.17 20.82
C THR A 221 -21.19 -1.28 22.06
N GLY A 222 -22.23 -0.49 22.32
CA GLY A 222 -22.35 0.33 23.54
C GLY A 222 -21.84 1.77 23.44
N VAL A 223 -21.52 2.36 24.59
CA VAL A 223 -21.30 3.82 24.82
C VAL A 223 -20.29 4.45 23.86
N TYR A 224 -19.30 3.71 23.35
CA TYR A 224 -18.31 4.22 22.40
C TYR A 224 -18.85 4.41 20.97
N LYS A 225 -19.70 3.49 20.47
CA LYS A 225 -20.46 3.68 19.21
C LYS A 225 -21.48 4.82 19.37
N THR A 226 -22.08 4.95 20.55
CA THR A 226 -22.93 6.09 20.91
C THR A 226 -22.11 7.38 20.89
N LEU A 227 -20.92 7.43 21.47
CA LEU A 227 -20.05 8.62 21.44
C LEU A 227 -19.60 8.98 20.03
N VAL A 228 -19.19 8.03 19.17
CA VAL A 228 -18.84 8.34 17.77
C VAL A 228 -20.09 8.77 16.97
N ARG A 229 -21.23 8.10 17.15
CA ARG A 229 -22.48 8.46 16.47
C ARG A 229 -23.02 9.83 16.93
N TYR A 230 -22.90 10.16 18.21
CA TYR A 230 -23.43 11.41 18.78
C TYR A 230 -22.43 12.58 18.78
N LEU A 231 -21.11 12.34 18.87
CA LEU A 231 -20.09 13.40 18.80
C LEU A 231 -19.69 13.73 17.36
N VAL A 232 -19.83 12.78 16.44
CA VAL A 232 -19.30 12.91 15.08
C VAL A 232 -20.38 12.75 14.00
N GLY A 233 -21.50 12.07 14.27
CA GLY A 233 -22.60 11.93 13.31
C GLY A 233 -22.28 11.03 12.10
N VAL A 234 -21.38 10.06 12.27
CA VAL A 234 -21.01 9.12 11.19
C VAL A 234 -22.22 8.26 10.77
N PRO A 235 -22.57 8.24 9.47
CA PRO A 235 -23.68 7.42 8.93
C PRO A 235 -23.51 5.92 9.21
N GLN A 236 -24.61 5.23 9.57
CA GLN A 236 -24.57 3.80 9.92
C GLN A 236 -24.09 2.92 8.76
N VAL A 237 -24.45 3.24 7.52
CA VAL A 237 -24.01 2.51 6.32
C VAL A 237 -22.48 2.50 6.14
N LEU A 238 -21.78 3.54 6.59
CA LEU A 238 -20.31 3.59 6.57
C LEU A 238 -19.72 2.70 7.68
N LEU A 239 -20.34 2.68 8.86
CA LEU A 239 -19.92 1.80 9.96
C LEU A 239 -20.09 0.32 9.59
N ASP A 240 -21.21 -0.01 8.92
CA ASP A 240 -21.50 -1.38 8.46
C ASP A 240 -20.49 -1.82 7.40
N PHE A 241 -20.11 -0.93 6.48
CA PHE A 241 -19.06 -1.18 5.50
C PHE A 241 -17.68 -1.37 6.15
N ILE A 242 -17.28 -0.47 7.07
CA ILE A 242 -15.98 -0.54 7.74
C ILE A 242 -15.82 -1.84 8.54
N ARG A 243 -16.90 -2.32 9.16
CA ARG A 243 -16.91 -3.62 9.87
C ARG A 243 -16.54 -4.79 8.94
N GLN A 244 -16.88 -4.70 7.65
CA GLN A 244 -16.62 -5.73 6.65
C GLN A 244 -15.37 -5.47 5.81
N ILE A 245 -14.58 -4.42 6.10
CA ILE A 245 -13.45 -4.01 5.24
C ILE A 245 -12.37 -5.08 5.10
N ASN A 246 -12.24 -5.96 6.09
CA ASN A 246 -11.28 -7.06 6.10
C ASN A 246 -11.88 -8.41 5.69
N ASP A 247 -13.20 -8.48 5.52
CA ASP A 247 -13.90 -9.72 5.15
C ASP A 247 -13.41 -10.20 3.77
N ALA A 248 -13.11 -11.50 3.68
CA ALA A 248 -12.68 -12.14 2.44
C ALA A 248 -13.80 -12.13 1.38
N ASN A 249 -15.07 -12.10 1.79
CA ASN A 249 -16.21 -12.04 0.87
C ASN A 249 -16.95 -10.70 0.91
N GLY A 250 -16.36 -9.71 1.59
CA GLY A 250 -16.96 -8.39 1.79
C GLY A 250 -17.06 -7.55 0.51
N PRO A 251 -17.62 -6.34 0.60
CA PRO A 251 -17.82 -5.46 -0.56
C PRO A 251 -16.54 -5.18 -1.35
N MET A 252 -15.39 -5.11 -0.66
CA MET A 252 -14.07 -4.87 -1.27
C MET A 252 -13.60 -5.97 -2.23
N GLU A 253 -14.24 -7.13 -2.22
CA GLU A 253 -13.86 -8.25 -3.08
C GLU A 253 -14.19 -7.98 -4.56
N VAL A 254 -15.17 -7.11 -4.84
CA VAL A 254 -15.45 -6.64 -6.21
C VAL A 254 -14.26 -5.89 -6.82
N GLN A 255 -13.56 -5.09 -6.01
CA GLN A 255 -12.35 -4.39 -6.46
C GLN A 255 -11.24 -5.39 -6.81
N ARG A 256 -11.10 -6.44 -6.00
CA ARG A 256 -10.06 -7.46 -6.17
C ARG A 256 -10.33 -8.34 -7.38
N GLU A 257 -11.55 -8.80 -7.58
CA GLU A 257 -11.94 -9.56 -8.78
C GLU A 257 -11.64 -8.76 -10.07
N ARG A 258 -11.89 -7.45 -10.04
CA ARG A 258 -11.71 -6.60 -11.23
C ARG A 258 -10.26 -6.19 -11.50
N TYR A 259 -9.53 -5.75 -10.48
CA TYR A 259 -8.21 -5.14 -10.65
C TYR A 259 -7.06 -6.04 -10.17
N GLY A 260 -7.36 -7.06 -9.37
CA GLY A 260 -6.40 -7.99 -8.78
C GLY A 260 -5.61 -8.79 -9.82
N PRO A 261 -6.24 -9.47 -10.80
CA PRO A 261 -5.53 -10.32 -11.76
C PRO A 261 -4.36 -9.61 -12.48
N ALA A 262 -4.59 -8.38 -12.92
CA ALA A 262 -3.56 -7.53 -13.52
C ALA A 262 -2.42 -7.24 -12.53
N LEU A 263 -2.77 -6.84 -11.31
CA LEU A 263 -1.79 -6.52 -10.27
C LEU A 263 -0.98 -7.74 -9.83
N TYR A 264 -1.60 -8.92 -9.68
CA TYR A 264 -0.90 -10.16 -9.34
C TYR A 264 0.08 -10.54 -10.44
N THR A 265 -0.30 -10.35 -11.70
CA THR A 265 0.59 -10.61 -12.84
C THR A 265 1.80 -9.67 -12.85
N LEU A 266 1.59 -8.38 -12.59
CA LEU A 266 2.68 -7.41 -12.44
C LEU A 266 3.58 -7.73 -11.23
N THR A 267 3.00 -8.23 -10.14
CA THR A 267 3.74 -8.65 -8.95
C THR A 267 4.65 -9.84 -9.24
N LYS A 268 4.17 -10.83 -10.01
CA LYS A 268 5.01 -11.93 -10.49
C LYS A 268 6.14 -11.43 -11.37
N LEU A 269 5.87 -10.46 -12.24
CA LEU A 269 6.91 -9.88 -13.09
C LEU A 269 8.01 -9.20 -12.26
N VAL A 270 7.66 -8.33 -11.30
CA VAL A 270 8.69 -7.62 -10.52
C VAL A 270 9.53 -8.56 -9.66
N LEU A 271 8.92 -9.62 -9.12
CA LEU A 271 9.64 -10.69 -8.40
C LEU A 271 10.61 -11.43 -9.33
N ALA A 272 10.16 -11.81 -10.53
CA ALA A 272 11.02 -12.46 -11.52
C ALA A 272 12.18 -11.56 -11.98
N VAL A 273 11.94 -10.25 -12.14
CA VAL A 273 12.99 -9.26 -12.45
C VAL A 273 14.03 -9.21 -11.33
N ARG A 274 13.61 -9.11 -10.06
CA ARG A 274 14.53 -9.06 -8.91
C ARG A 274 15.41 -10.30 -8.86
N LEU A 275 14.79 -11.49 -8.92
CA LEU A 275 15.51 -12.76 -8.88
C LEU A 275 16.54 -12.84 -10.02
N TYR A 276 16.10 -12.62 -11.27
CA TYR A 276 16.99 -12.70 -12.43
C TYR A 276 18.14 -11.69 -12.33
N LEU A 277 17.85 -10.46 -11.94
CA LEU A 277 18.88 -9.42 -11.80
C LEU A 277 19.90 -9.78 -10.71
N HIS A 278 19.43 -10.28 -9.56
CA HIS A 278 20.31 -10.70 -8.47
C HIS A 278 21.28 -11.79 -8.95
N LEU A 279 20.74 -12.87 -9.52
CA LEU A 279 21.54 -14.01 -10.00
C LEU A 279 22.50 -13.58 -11.13
N SER A 280 22.00 -12.84 -12.12
CA SER A 280 22.82 -12.42 -13.26
C SER A 280 24.00 -11.54 -12.82
N LEU A 281 23.80 -10.57 -11.93
CA LEU A 281 24.88 -9.72 -11.42
C LEU A 281 25.87 -10.52 -10.57
N ALA A 282 25.41 -11.42 -9.71
CA ALA A 282 26.26 -12.27 -8.89
C ALA A 282 27.16 -13.18 -9.76
N ARG A 283 26.57 -13.89 -10.73
CA ARG A 283 27.30 -14.77 -11.64
C ARG A 283 28.21 -14.01 -12.61
N PHE A 284 27.83 -12.81 -13.02
CA PHE A 284 28.70 -11.94 -13.83
C PHE A 284 29.97 -11.56 -13.07
N GLY A 285 29.84 -11.21 -11.78
CA GLY A 285 30.99 -10.93 -10.92
C GLY A 285 31.93 -12.12 -10.77
N GLN A 286 31.39 -13.34 -10.70
CA GLN A 286 32.17 -14.57 -10.54
C GLN A 286 32.94 -14.99 -11.81
N LYS A 287 32.42 -14.70 -13.01
CA LYS A 287 33.04 -15.12 -14.29
C LYS A 287 34.22 -14.26 -14.75
N LYS A 288 34.38 -13.05 -14.23
CA LYS A 288 35.44 -12.08 -14.62
C LYS A 288 36.53 -11.90 -13.55
N MET A 289 36.49 -12.66 -12.44
CA MET A 289 37.61 -12.83 -11.51
C MET A 289 38.39 -14.10 -11.87
#